data_AF-R7JAM8-F1
#
_entry.id   AF-R7JAM8-F1
#
_cell.length_a   1.000
_cell.length_b   1.000
_cell.length_c   1.000
_cell.angle_alpha   90.00
_cell.angle_beta   90.00
_cell.angle_gamma   90.00
#
_symmetry.space_group_name_H-M   'P 1'
#
loop_
_entity.id
_entity.type
_entity.pdbx_description
1 polymer ?
#
loop_
_entity_poly.entity_id
_entity_poly.type
_entity_poly.pdbx_seq_one_letter_code
_entity_poly.pdbx_strand_id
1 'polypeptide(L)' 'MQILTGMPMQDFLNIFRLYLVQEYLACTDLSLSQIAECCDFSSQSSLSHVFTKEIGCSPAAYRRSHRHRDFRFWYEW' A
#
# COMPACT_ATOMS: atom_id res chain seq x y z
N MET A 1 3.85 -6.73 25.80
CA MET A 1 5.13 -6.66 25.06
C MET A 1 5.22 -5.28 24.43
N GLN A 2 5.81 -4.29 25.13
CA GLN A 2 5.95 -2.92 24.65
C GLN A 2 7.20 -2.85 23.77
N ILE A 3 7.04 -2.51 22.49
CA ILE A 3 8.14 -2.48 21.53
C ILE A 3 8.82 -1.11 21.63
N LEU A 4 10.16 -1.16 21.73
CA LEU A 4 11.15 -0.14 22.11
C LEU A 4 11.28 1.11 21.19
N THR A 5 10.31 1.43 20.35
CA THR A 5 10.54 2.36 19.23
C THR A 5 10.15 3.81 19.50
N GLY A 6 9.51 4.14 20.62
CA GLY A 6 9.06 5.51 20.95
C GLY A 6 7.94 6.06 20.04
N MET A 7 7.70 5.45 18.88
CA MET A 7 6.54 5.68 18.04
C MET A 7 5.36 4.78 18.46
N PRO A 8 4.12 5.30 18.45
CA PRO A 8 2.93 4.48 18.61
C PRO A 8 2.97 3.32 17.60
N MET A 9 2.73 2.08 18.05
CA MET A 9 2.69 0.89 17.17
C MET A 9 1.78 1.08 15.95
N GLN A 10 0.74 1.89 16.10
CA GLN A 10 -0.21 2.20 15.04
C GLN A 10 0.45 2.94 13.87
N ASP A 11 1.42 3.82 14.13
CA ASP A 11 2.10 4.59 13.08
C ASP A 11 3.02 3.69 12.26
N PHE A 12 3.77 2.81 12.93
CA PHE A 12 4.61 1.83 12.25
C PHE A 12 3.77 0.88 11.37
N LEU A 13 2.63 0.39 11.90
CA LEU A 13 1.73 -0.46 11.13
C LEU A 13 1.14 0.27 9.93
N ASN A 14 0.79 1.55 10.06
CA ASN A 14 0.26 2.34 8.95
C ASN A 14 1.32 2.55 7.86
N ILE A 15 2.57 2.86 8.23
CA ILE A 15 3.68 2.98 7.28
C ILE A 15 3.89 1.65 6.54
N PHE A 16 3.92 0.53 7.28
CA PHE A 16 4.10 -0.78 6.67
C PHE A 16 2.93 -1.16 5.74
N ARG A 17 1.68 -0.90 6.15
CA ARG A 17 0.50 -1.12 5.32
C ARG A 17 0.56 -0.28 4.04
N LEU A 18 0.98 0.98 4.13
CA LEU A 18 1.13 1.84 2.96
C LEU A 18 2.19 1.35 1.98
N TYR A 19 3.31 0.83 2.49
CA TYR A 19 4.33 0.19 1.67
C TYR A 19 3.75 -1.01 0.89
N LEU A 20 3.02 -1.91 1.55
CA LEU A 20 2.36 -3.04 0.89
C LEU A 20 1.33 -2.58 -0.17
N VAL A 21 0.55 -1.55 0.13
CA VAL A 21 -0.41 -0.98 -0.84
C VAL A 21 0.33 -0.48 -2.08
N GLN A 22 1.47 0.21 -1.93
CA GLN A 22 2.27 0.66 -3.07
C GLN A 22 2.78 -0.50 -3.93
N GLU A 23 3.30 -1.56 -3.30
CA GLU A 23 3.76 -2.76 -4.01
C GLU A 23 2.61 -3.45 -4.76
N TYR A 24 1.45 -3.66 -4.12
CA TYR A 24 0.30 -4.26 -4.79
C TYR A 24 -0.23 -3.39 -5.93
N LEU A 25 -0.22 -2.06 -5.78
CA LEU A 25 -0.63 -1.15 -6.84
C LEU A 25 0.31 -1.18 -8.06
N ALA A 26 1.61 -1.36 -7.83
CA ALA A 26 2.64 -1.37 -8.88
C ALA A 26 2.79 -2.74 -9.56
N CYS A 27 2.73 -3.82 -8.79
CA CYS A 27 3.11 -5.16 -9.22
C CYS A 27 1.93 -6.08 -9.54
N THR A 28 0.70 -5.73 -9.16
CA THR A 28 -0.46 -6.62 -9.32
C THR A 28 -1.66 -5.92 -9.97
N ASP A 29 -2.59 -6.71 -10.48
CA ASP A 29 -3.87 -6.26 -11.03
C ASP A 29 -5.02 -6.32 -10.01
N LEU A 30 -4.71 -6.45 -8.72
CA LEU A 30 -5.71 -6.50 -7.66
C LEU A 30 -6.58 -5.23 -7.66
N SER A 31 -7.87 -5.39 -7.41
CA SER A 31 -8.76 -4.25 -7.20
C SER A 31 -8.42 -3.54 -5.87
N LEU A 32 -8.77 -2.26 -5.75
CA LEU A 32 -8.52 -1.51 -4.50
C LEU A 32 -9.26 -2.10 -3.29
N SER A 33 -10.40 -2.76 -3.51
CA SER A 33 -11.13 -3.49 -2.46
C SER A 33 -10.35 -4.72 -1.99
N GLN A 34 -9.75 -5.49 -2.90
CA GLN A 34 -8.91 -6.62 -2.54
C GLN A 34 -7.64 -6.18 -1.81
N ILE A 35 -7.00 -5.09 -2.26
CA ILE A 35 -5.82 -4.54 -1.56
C ILE A 35 -6.20 -4.04 -0.17
N ALA A 36 -7.38 -3.43 -0.01
CA ALA A 36 -7.88 -3.01 1.30
C ALA A 36 -8.05 -4.21 2.25
N GLU A 37 -8.59 -5.32 1.77
CA GLU A 37 -8.72 -6.56 2.54
C GLU A 37 -7.35 -7.14 2.91
N CYS A 38 -6.40 -7.22 1.95
CA CYS A 38 -5.05 -7.74 2.19
C CYS A 38 -4.24 -6.89 3.17
N CYS A 39 -4.45 -5.58 3.20
CA CYS A 39 -3.73 -4.64 4.06
C CYS A 39 -4.52 -4.26 5.32
N ASP A 40 -5.62 -4.96 5.62
CA ASP A 40 -6.42 -4.80 6.84
C ASP A 40 -6.97 -3.37 7.01
N PHE A 41 -7.48 -2.82 5.89
CA PHE A 41 -8.28 -1.60 5.85
C PHE A 41 -9.76 -1.96 5.87
N SER A 42 -10.55 -1.18 6.61
CA SER A 42 -12.00 -1.38 6.75
C SER A 42 -12.78 -1.22 5.44
N SER A 43 -12.23 -0.49 4.46
CA SER A 43 -12.83 -0.36 3.13
C SER A 43 -11.82 0.18 2.11
N GLN A 44 -12.13 0.04 0.82
CA GLN A 44 -11.43 0.72 -0.27
C GLN A 44 -11.36 2.25 -0.07
N SER A 45 -12.43 2.86 0.46
CA SER A 45 -12.48 4.30 0.69
C SER A 45 -11.53 4.73 1.80
N SER A 46 -11.45 3.94 2.89
CA SER A 46 -10.52 4.15 4.00
C SER A 46 -9.08 4.08 3.51
N LEU A 47 -8.73 3.05 2.72
CA LEU A 47 -7.43 2.92 2.08
C LEU A 47 -7.14 4.13 1.20
N SER A 48 -8.08 4.51 0.31
CA SER A 48 -7.86 5.60 -0.65
C SER A 48 -7.64 6.94 0.04
N HIS A 49 -8.37 7.19 1.13
CA HIS A 49 -8.22 8.41 1.92
C HIS A 49 -6.85 8.47 2.60
N VAL A 50 -6.47 7.41 3.33
CA VAL A 50 -5.16 7.35 4.03
C VAL A 50 -4.01 7.40 3.03
N PHE A 51 -4.10 6.63 1.94
CA PHE A 51 -3.08 6.62 0.89
C PHE A 51 -2.90 7.99 0.25
N THR A 52 -3.99 8.67 -0.13
CA THR A 52 -3.90 10.00 -0.75
C THR A 52 -3.34 11.03 0.23
N LYS A 53 -3.71 10.94 1.52
CA LYS A 53 -3.21 11.82 2.56
C LYS A 53 -1.69 11.68 2.75
N GLU A 54 -1.19 10.45 2.81
CA GLU A 54 0.22 10.18 3.15
C GLU A 54 1.15 10.21 1.91
N ILE A 55 0.67 9.78 0.73
CA ILE A 55 1.46 9.70 -0.51
C ILE A 55 1.25 10.93 -1.40
N GLY A 56 0.18 11.70 -1.20
CA GLY A 56 -0.13 12.91 -1.97
C GLY A 56 -0.76 12.67 -3.33
N CYS A 57 -1.06 11.43 -3.71
CA CYS A 57 -1.79 11.11 -4.94
C CYS A 57 -2.75 9.93 -4.76
N SER A 58 -3.76 9.84 -5.63
CA SER A 58 -4.73 8.75 -5.57
C SER A 58 -4.10 7.39 -5.90
N PRO A 59 -4.57 6.28 -5.31
CA PRO A 59 -4.09 4.93 -5.64
C PRO A 59 -4.14 4.60 -7.13
N ALA A 60 -5.17 5.06 -7.83
CA ALA A 60 -5.32 4.86 -9.28
C ALA A 60 -4.28 5.65 -10.09
N ALA A 61 -3.95 6.88 -9.67
CA ALA A 61 -2.87 7.65 -10.28
C ALA A 61 -1.51 6.99 -10.04
N TYR A 62 -1.27 6.55 -8.79
CA TYR A 62 -0.05 5.85 -8.41
C TYR A 62 0.16 4.57 -9.24
N ARG A 63 -0.89 3.75 -9.40
CA ARG A 63 -0.88 2.56 -10.26
C ARG A 63 -0.51 2.91 -11.70
N ARG A 64 -1.09 3.96 -12.28
CA ARG A 64 -0.79 4.33 -13.68
C ARG A 64 0.66 4.76 -13.88
N SER A 65 1.28 5.42 -12.90
CA SER A 65 2.66 5.91 -13.01
C SER A 65 3.71 4.88 -12.64
N HIS A 66 3.40 3.93 -11.75
CA HIS A 66 4.37 2.97 -11.20
C HIS A 66 4.19 1.53 -11.68
N ARG A 67 3.18 1.24 -12.52
CA ARG A 67 3.03 -0.09 -13.13
C ARG A 67 4.16 -0.32 -14.13
N HIS A 68 5.23 -0.95 -13.66
CA HIS A 68 6.23 -1.51 -14.54
C HIS A 68 5.55 -2.56 -15.42
N ARG A 69 5.66 -2.42 -16.75
CA ARG A 69 5.12 -3.40 -17.72
C ARG A 69 5.72 -4.80 -17.56
N ASP A 70 6.82 -4.90 -16.81
CA ASP A 70 7.65 -6.08 -16.68
C ASP A 70 8.10 -6.24 -15.21
N PHE A 71 7.18 -6.65 -14.34
CA PHE A 71 7.52 -7.06 -12.96
C PHE A 71 8.33 -8.37 -12.92
N ARG A 72 8.28 -9.15 -14.01
CA ARG A 72 9.00 -10.44 -14.15
C ARG A 72 10.51 -10.28 -13.98
N PHE A 73 11.07 -9.13 -14.33
CA PHE A 73 12.51 -8.86 -14.19
C PHE A 73 12.96 -8.54 -12.75
N TRP A 74 12.06 -8.16 -11.83
CA TRP A 74 12.43 -7.78 -10.45
C TRP A 74 12.45 -8.97 -9.47
N TYR A 75 12.01 -10.15 -9.91
CA TYR A 75 12.02 -11.41 -9.14
C TYR A 75 12.50 -12.60 -9.98
N GLU A 76 13.29 -12.37 -11.03
CA GLU A 76 14.04 -13.43 -11.69
C GLU A 76 15.19 -13.89 -10.76
N TRP A 77 14.98 -15.06 -10.15
CA TRP A 77 16.00 -15.92 -9.57
C TRP A 77 16.35 -17.02 -10.55
#